data_AF-A0A9E0N8B4-F1
#
_entry.id   AF-A0A9E0N8B4-F1
#
_cell.length_a   1.000
_cell.length_b   1.000
_cell.length_c   1.000
_cell.angle_alpha   90.00
_cell.angle_beta   90.00
_cell.angle_gamma   90.00
#
_symmetry.space_group_name_H-M   'P 1'
#
loop_
_entity.id
_entity.type
_entity.pdbx_description
1 polymer ?
#
loop_
_entity_poly.entity_id
_entity_poly.type
_entity_poly.pdbx_seq_one_letter_code
_entity_poly.pdbx_strand_id
1 'polypeptide(L)'
;MAQVARSWLADYAPSMGAALAFYTLFSLAPLLLIVVSVAGLAFGEEAARGEITHQLQSLMGARTAASVQDVLVSVDRPAQGLAATLLGLLLLLIGATTVFGELQDALDRIWRV
;
A
#
# COMPACT_ATOMS: atom_id res chain seq x y z
N MET A 1 -31.54 6.38 -19.08
CA MET A 1 -30.58 7.12 -18.23
C MET A 1 -31.02 7.23 -16.77
N ALA A 2 -32.18 7.83 -16.45
CA ALA A 2 -32.61 8.04 -15.05
C ALA A 2 -32.86 6.74 -14.23
N GLN A 3 -33.22 5.63 -14.87
CA GLN A 3 -33.39 4.34 -14.18
C GLN A 3 -32.04 3.65 -13.90
N VAL A 4 -31.09 3.74 -14.85
CA VAL A 4 -29.72 3.25 -14.69
C VAL A 4 -28.98 4.01 -13.59
N ALA A 5 -29.14 5.33 -13.51
CA ALA A 5 -28.55 6.11 -12.43
C ALA A 5 -29.14 5.73 -11.05
N ARG A 6 -30.44 5.44 -10.99
CA ARG A 6 -31.10 5.02 -9.74
C ARG A 6 -30.69 3.61 -9.31
N SER A 7 -30.57 2.66 -10.24
CA SER A 7 -30.04 1.34 -9.92
C SER A 7 -28.57 1.41 -9.50
N TRP A 8 -27.75 2.20 -10.20
CA TRP A 8 -26.33 2.41 -9.85
C TRP A 8 -26.14 2.98 -8.43
N LEU A 9 -27.00 3.92 -8.01
CA LEU A 9 -27.01 4.42 -6.64
C LEU A 9 -27.55 3.39 -5.64
N ALA A 10 -28.60 2.66 -6.00
CA ALA A 10 -29.17 1.62 -5.16
C ALA A 10 -28.20 0.44 -4.93
N ASP A 11 -27.36 0.15 -5.92
CA ASP A 11 -26.33 -0.90 -5.88
C ASP A 11 -25.05 -0.45 -5.18
N TYR A 12 -25.03 0.72 -4.52
CA TYR A 12 -23.87 1.25 -3.79
C TYR A 12 -22.58 1.32 -4.64
N ALA A 13 -22.71 1.39 -5.96
CA ALA A 13 -21.58 1.40 -6.88
C ALA A 13 -20.60 2.58 -6.66
N PRO A 14 -21.04 3.80 -6.28
CA PRO A 14 -20.13 4.88 -5.91
C PRO A 14 -19.29 4.57 -4.67
N SER A 15 -19.87 3.95 -3.63
CA SER A 15 -19.13 3.59 -2.42
C SER A 15 -18.20 2.40 -2.65
N MET A 16 -18.59 1.44 -3.49
CA MET A 16 -17.69 0.38 -3.94
C MET A 16 -16.50 0.92 -4.72
N GLY A 17 -16.72 1.89 -5.61
CA GLY A 17 -15.64 2.58 -6.34
C GLY A 17 -14.71 3.37 -5.40
N ALA A 18 -15.28 4.07 -4.41
CA ALA A 18 -14.51 4.78 -3.40
C ALA A 18 -13.67 3.84 -2.53
N ALA A 19 -14.25 2.72 -2.09
CA ALA A 19 -13.53 1.67 -1.37
C ALA A 19 -12.37 1.16 -2.23
N LEU A 20 -12.63 0.74 -3.47
CA LEU A 20 -11.60 0.19 -4.37
C LEU A 20 -10.42 1.15 -4.54
N ALA A 21 -10.68 2.44 -4.73
CA ALA A 21 -9.66 3.48 -4.82
C ALA A 21 -8.85 3.60 -3.52
N PHE A 22 -9.52 3.59 -2.36
CA PHE A 22 -8.89 3.65 -1.04
C PHE A 22 -7.99 2.44 -0.79
N TYR A 23 -8.46 1.23 -1.14
CA TYR A 23 -7.71 -0.02 -1.11
C TYR A 23 -6.45 0.04 -1.96
N THR A 24 -6.57 0.46 -3.22
CA THR A 24 -5.41 0.57 -4.11
C THR A 24 -4.39 1.58 -3.60
N LEU A 25 -4.83 2.70 -3.02
CA LEU A 25 -3.93 3.72 -2.51
C LEU A 25 -3.18 3.24 -1.25
N PHE A 26 -3.89 2.64 -0.30
CA PHE A 26 -3.30 2.16 0.96
C PHE A 26 -2.44 0.91 0.79
N SER A 27 -2.78 0.02 -0.15
CA SER A 27 -1.98 -1.18 -0.46
C SER A 27 -0.70 -0.88 -1.24
N LEU A 28 -0.58 0.32 -1.82
CA LEU A 28 0.53 0.71 -2.69
C LEU A 28 1.86 0.74 -1.93
N ALA A 29 1.91 1.31 -0.73
CA ALA A 29 3.13 1.37 0.07
C ALA A 29 3.61 -0.02 0.56
N PRO A 30 2.76 -0.89 1.16
CA PRO A 30 3.14 -2.27 1.49
C PRO A 30 3.59 -3.09 0.28
N LEU A 31 2.89 -2.95 -0.86
CA LEU A 31 3.24 -3.65 -2.09
C LEU A 31 4.61 -3.21 -2.61
N LEU A 32 4.88 -1.91 -2.65
CA LEU A 32 6.17 -1.38 -3.05
C LEU A 32 7.30 -1.90 -2.15
N LEU A 33 7.06 -2.01 -0.84
CA LEU A 33 8.03 -2.58 0.08
C LEU A 33 8.38 -4.02 -0.30
N ILE A 34 7.38 -4.87 -0.54
CA ILE A 34 7.59 -6.27 -0.95
C ILE A 34 8.36 -6.32 -2.26
N VAL A 35 7.99 -5.51 -3.26
CA VAL A 35 8.66 -5.46 -4.56
C VAL A 35 10.12 -5.04 -4.41
N VAL A 36 10.40 -3.99 -3.64
CA VAL A 36 11.77 -3.51 -3.35
C VAL A 36 12.58 -4.60 -2.66
N SER A 37 12.02 -5.29 -1.67
CA SER A 37 12.72 -6.35 -0.94
C SER A 37 13.04 -7.54 -1.86
N VAL A 38 12.08 -8.02 -2.65
CA VAL A 38 12.30 -9.14 -3.58
C VAL A 38 13.30 -8.78 -4.68
N ALA A 39 13.18 -7.58 -5.26
CA ALA A 39 14.12 -7.09 -6.27
C ALA A 39 15.51 -6.88 -5.67
N GLY A 40 15.62 -6.37 -4.44
CA GLY A 40 16.87 -6.19 -3.71
C GLY A 40 17.60 -7.51 -3.44
N LEU A 41 16.85 -8.59 -3.14
CA LEU A 41 17.42 -9.93 -2.98
C LEU A 41 17.98 -10.51 -4.29
N ALA A 42 17.35 -10.21 -5.43
CA ALA A 42 17.74 -10.75 -6.74
C ALA A 42 18.83 -9.93 -7.46
N PHE A 43 18.78 -8.60 -7.32
CA PHE A 43 19.59 -7.66 -8.13
C PHE A 43 20.45 -6.70 -7.30
N GLY A 44 20.36 -6.74 -5.97
CA GLY A 44 20.98 -5.77 -5.08
C GLY A 44 20.07 -4.56 -4.81
N GLU A 45 20.11 -4.07 -3.57
CA GLU A 45 19.19 -3.04 -3.06
C GLU A 45 19.31 -1.68 -3.78
N GLU A 46 20.54 -1.28 -4.12
CA GLU A 46 20.79 -0.05 -4.89
C GLU A 46 20.21 -0.10 -6.30
N ALA A 47 20.33 -1.26 -6.99
CA ALA A 47 19.80 -1.45 -8.33
C ALA A 47 18.26 -1.45 -8.33
N ALA A 48 17.65 -2.13 -7.36
CA ALA A 48 16.20 -2.17 -7.19
C ALA A 48 15.62 -0.78 -6.90
N ARG A 49 16.24 -0.01 -6.00
CA ARG A 49 15.80 1.36 -5.68
C ARG A 49 15.99 2.32 -6.85
N GLY A 50 17.12 2.23 -7.55
CA GLY A 50 17.39 3.07 -8.72
C GLY A 50 16.34 2.93 -9.82
N GLU A 51 16.01 1.69 -10.17
CA GLU A 51 15.02 1.40 -11.23
C GLU A 51 13.60 1.81 -10.82
N ILE A 52 13.18 1.53 -9.58
CA ILE A 52 11.86 1.94 -9.08
C ILE A 52 11.73 3.47 -9.08
N THR A 53 12.79 4.17 -8.72
CA THR A 53 12.81 5.64 -8.75
C THR A 53 12.65 6.17 -10.16
N HIS A 54 13.37 5.59 -11.12
CA HIS A 54 13.27 5.97 -12.52
C HIS A 54 11.84 5.78 -13.06
N GLN A 55 11.20 4.65 -12.73
CA GLN A 55 9.82 4.40 -13.13
C GLN A 55 8.83 5.35 -12.45
N LEU A 56 8.96 5.60 -11.14
CA LEU A 56 8.11 6.54 -10.42
C LEU A 56 8.26 7.98 -10.94
N GLN A 57 9.48 8.40 -11.29
CA GLN A 57 9.73 9.70 -11.92
C GLN A 57 9.03 9.80 -13.29
N SER A 58 9.06 8.74 -14.09
CA SER A 58 8.40 8.70 -15.40
C SER A 58 6.87 8.78 -15.31
N LEU A 59 6.28 8.19 -14.26
CA LEU A 59 4.83 8.10 -14.09
C LEU A 59 4.24 9.30 -13.34
N MET A 60 4.95 9.83 -12.34
CA MET A 60 4.39 10.75 -11.34
C MET A 60 5.16 12.08 -11.22
N GLY A 61 6.26 12.22 -11.97
CA GLY A 61 7.16 13.38 -11.93
C GLY A 61 8.12 13.36 -10.73
N ALA A 62 9.21 14.12 -10.84
CA ALA A 62 10.33 14.07 -9.90
C ALA A 62 9.96 14.36 -8.43
N ARG A 63 9.02 15.29 -8.20
CA ARG A 63 8.62 15.69 -6.83
C ARG A 63 7.90 14.58 -6.07
N THR A 64 6.93 13.93 -6.72
CA THR A 64 6.16 12.85 -6.10
C THR A 64 7.04 11.61 -5.88
N ALA A 65 7.91 11.30 -6.85
CA ALA A 65 8.86 10.21 -6.73
C ALA A 65 9.82 10.41 -5.54
N ALA A 66 10.29 11.63 -5.30
CA ALA A 66 11.17 11.95 -4.17
C ALA A 66 10.50 11.65 -2.81
N SER A 67 9.22 11.99 -2.63
CA SER A 67 8.50 11.68 -1.39
C SER A 67 8.35 10.18 -1.14
N VAL A 68 8.11 9.39 -2.18
CA VAL A 68 8.08 7.92 -2.08
C VAL A 68 9.46 7.37 -1.73
N GLN A 69 10.51 7.97 -2.30
CA GLN A 69 11.89 7.58 -2.05
C GLN A 69 12.34 7.86 -0.62
N ASP A 70 11.94 9.00 -0.03
CA ASP A 70 12.20 9.31 1.37
C ASP A 70 11.56 8.28 2.31
N VAL A 71 10.33 7.84 2.00
CA VAL A 71 9.68 6.76 2.75
C VAL A 71 10.47 5.46 2.61
N LEU A 72 10.91 5.08 1.41
CA LEU A 72 11.70 3.86 1.21
C LEU A 72 13.04 3.89 1.97
N VAL A 73 13.75 5.02 1.96
CA VAL A 73 15.01 5.19 2.70
C VAL A 73 14.79 5.13 4.21
N SER A 74 13.64 5.61 4.70
CA SER A 74 13.32 5.58 6.13
C SER A 74 13.10 4.16 6.68
N VAL A 75 12.67 3.22 5.82
CA VAL A 75 12.42 1.82 6.19
C VAL A 75 13.71 0.99 6.20
N ASP A 76 14.77 1.49 5.57
CA ASP A 76 16.04 0.79 5.37
C ASP A 76 16.97 0.71 6.58
N ARG A 77 16.57 1.22 7.75
CA ARG A 77 17.42 1.09 8.94
C ARG A 77 17.32 -0.36 9.44
N PRO A 78 18.36 -1.20 9.26
CA PRO A 78 18.28 -2.58 9.68
C PRO A 78 18.14 -2.58 11.20
N ALA A 79 17.09 -3.21 11.69
CA ALA A 79 16.94 -3.49 13.10
C ALA A 79 18.12 -4.38 13.52
N GLN A 80 19.13 -3.80 14.19
CA GLN A 80 20.33 -4.53 14.56
C GLN A 80 19.99 -5.54 15.67
N GLY A 81 19.97 -6.83 15.32
CA GLY A 81 19.85 -7.96 16.25
C GLY A 81 18.54 -8.75 16.15
N LEU A 82 18.62 -10.06 16.43
CA LEU A 82 17.49 -11.01 16.40
C LEU A 82 16.26 -10.54 17.19
N ALA A 83 16.48 -9.91 18.35
CA ALA A 83 15.40 -9.38 19.17
C ALA A 83 14.65 -8.24 18.47
N ALA A 84 15.36 -7.34 17.78
CA ALA A 84 14.77 -6.23 17.07
C ALA A 84 14.01 -6.69 15.82
N THR A 85 14.52 -7.72 15.13
CA THR A 85 13.82 -8.37 14.02
C THR A 85 12.54 -9.06 14.48
N LEU A 86 12.57 -9.84 15.56
CA LEU A 86 11.37 -10.50 16.11
C LEU A 86 10.32 -9.49 16.56
N LEU A 87 10.74 -8.42 17.24
CA LEU A 87 9.85 -7.37 17.71
C LEU A 87 9.22 -6.62 16.53
N GLY A 88 10.01 -6.32 15.49
CA GLY A 88 9.52 -5.73 14.24
C GLY A 88 8.53 -6.62 13.50
N LEU A 89 8.79 -7.93 13.42
CA LEU A 89 7.87 -8.90 12.81
C LEU A 89 6.53 -8.94 13.55
N LEU A 90 6.59 -8.92 14.88
CA LEU A 90 5.41 -8.97 15.75
C LEU A 90 4.58 -7.68 15.62
N LEU A 91 5.23 -6.52 15.61
CA LEU A 91 4.60 -5.22 15.33
C LEU A 91 3.96 -5.19 13.93
N LEU A 92 4.64 -5.73 12.92
CA LEU A 92 4.13 -5.80 11.55
C LEU A 92 2.88 -6.69 11.47
N LEU A 93 2.89 -7.86 12.11
CA LEU A 93 1.73 -8.74 12.16
C LEU A 93 0.53 -8.07 12.84
N ILE A 94 0.75 -7.38 13.97
CA ILE A 94 -0.31 -6.64 14.66
C ILE A 94 -0.83 -5.52 13.76
N GLY A 95 0.06 -4.66 13.24
CA GLY A 95 -0.33 -3.54 12.39
C GLY A 95 -1.09 -3.97 11.15
N ALA A 96 -0.61 -5.01 10.46
CA ALA A 96 -1.28 -5.58 9.30
C ALA A 96 -2.66 -6.14 9.64
N THR A 97 -2.80 -6.86 10.75
CA THR A 97 -4.08 -7.44 11.19
C THR A 97 -5.08 -6.36 11.56
N THR A 98 -4.66 -5.32 12.29
CA THR A 98 -5.50 -4.18 12.67
C THR A 98 -5.98 -3.43 11.43
N VAL A 99 -5.08 -3.12 10.49
CA VAL A 99 -5.45 -2.48 9.22
C VAL A 99 -6.46 -3.34 8.46
N PHE A 100 -6.26 -4.65 8.40
CA PHE A 100 -7.19 -5.57 7.71
C PHE A 100 -8.55 -5.68 8.42
N GLY A 101 -8.59 -5.54 9.75
CA GLY A 101 -9.81 -5.50 10.55
C GLY A 101 -10.64 -4.24 10.27
N GLU A 102 -10.03 -3.06 10.41
CA GLU A 102 -10.67 -1.75 10.11
C GLU A 102 -11.27 -1.69 8.70
N LEU A 103 -10.60 -2.38 7.79
CA LEU A 103 -10.90 -2.43 6.38
C LEU A 103 -12.06 -3.41 6.08
N GLN A 104 -12.18 -4.52 6.83
CA GLN A 104 -13.39 -5.34 6.86
C GLN A 104 -14.56 -4.58 7.48
N ASP A 105 -14.36 -3.92 8.62
CA ASP A 105 -15.41 -3.14 9.30
C ASP A 105 -15.95 -2.02 8.39
N ALA A 106 -15.07 -1.37 7.63
CA ALA A 106 -15.45 -0.37 6.64
C ALA A 106 -16.29 -0.98 5.49
N LEU A 107 -15.95 -2.19 5.02
CA LEU A 107 -16.72 -2.89 3.99
C LEU A 107 -18.08 -3.34 4.50
N ASP A 108 -18.13 -3.95 5.68
CA ASP A 108 -19.38 -4.40 6.31
C ASP A 108 -20.32 -3.22 6.51
N ARG A 109 -19.76 -2.05 6.88
CA ARG A 109 -20.54 -0.81 7.00
C ARG A 109 -21.07 -0.27 5.66
N ILE A 110 -20.30 -0.42 4.57
CA ILE A 110 -20.73 -0.05 3.21
C ILE A 110 -21.81 -1.02 2.70
N TRP A 111 -21.62 -2.32 2.92
CA TRP A 111 -22.52 -3.36 2.45
C TRP A 111 -23.66 -3.71 3.41
N ARG A 112 -23.69 -3.09 4.60
CA ARG A 112 -24.67 -3.35 5.66
C ARG A 112 -24.81 -4.84 5.99
N VAL A 113 -23.68 -5.54 6.05
CA VAL A 113 -23.60 -6.94 6.51
C VAL A 113 -23.45 -6.97 8.02
#